data_AF-A0A2S7TXA3-F1
#
_entry.id   AF-A0A2S7TXA3-F1
#
_cell.length_a   1.000
_cell.length_b   1.000
_cell.length_c   1.000
_cell.angle_alpha   90.00
_cell.angle_beta   90.00
_cell.angle_gamma   90.00
#
_symmetry.space_group_name_H-M   'P 1'
#
loop_
_entity.id
_entity.type
_entity.pdbx_description
1 polymer ?
#
loop_
_entity_poly.entity_id
_entity_poly.type
_entity_poly.pdbx_seq_one_letter_code
_entity_poly.pdbx_strand_id
1 'polypeptide(L)'
;MLTLRYDYLQQASLNALFSNWMIRDPDAAQLALAKITDRGLRESTTHTAMQAYLLRHPREAFERIIELPKYVAYVYSDGSSINADPFAESDPSEEAEIIEVDEEDSNYPLPDRFCYTDRGGSHDRLELISEAAASLAILEGKAAWDRAAAIKNKNKRSAALGGALAGWLIFDLEEAASFAAAGIANHSFEDPGGPDFPNFAARLVSKNLAQRDFKQAIAWVEALPAGRLREAGIKTAADTRLDQALQIARKEASPDGWVNEKVFQKAQKREYAPVMEWLASLPPSKGRDDATYWLVHKLEDHDDPS
;
A
#
# COMPACT_ATOMS: atom_id res chain seq x y z
N MET A 1 -22.52 -30.13 14.18
CA MET A 1 -21.30 -30.82 14.63
C MET A 1 -20.13 -30.00 14.13
N LEU A 2 -19.50 -29.21 14.99
CA LEU A 2 -18.36 -28.34 14.64
C LEU A 2 -17.08 -29.16 14.74
N THR A 3 -16.60 -29.69 13.62
CA THR A 3 -15.25 -30.25 13.51
C THR A 3 -14.27 -29.09 13.36
N LEU A 4 -13.82 -28.54 14.49
CA LEU A 4 -12.60 -27.73 14.50
C LEU A 4 -11.46 -28.63 14.03
N ARG A 5 -10.81 -28.26 12.91
CA ARG A 5 -9.64 -28.97 12.41
C ARG A 5 -8.52 -28.82 13.42
N TYR A 6 -7.95 -29.94 13.86
CA TYR A 6 -6.86 -30.02 14.83
C TYR A 6 -5.70 -29.05 14.51
N ASP A 7 -5.38 -28.91 13.21
CA ASP A 7 -4.32 -28.05 12.69
C ASP A 7 -4.50 -26.57 13.09
N TYR A 8 -5.75 -26.07 13.14
CA TYR A 8 -6.03 -24.69 13.50
C TYR A 8 -5.75 -24.40 14.97
N LEU A 9 -6.12 -25.34 15.86
CA LEU A 9 -5.85 -25.20 17.29
C LEU A 9 -4.35 -25.28 17.58
N GLN A 10 -3.63 -26.12 16.83
CA GLN A 10 -2.16 -26.20 16.91
C GLN A 10 -1.51 -24.88 16.48
N GLN A 11 -1.91 -24.31 15.33
CA GLN A 11 -1.40 -23.03 14.86
C GLN A 11 -1.70 -21.88 15.82
N ALA A 12 -2.94 -21.76 16.31
CA ALA A 12 -3.31 -20.72 17.26
C ALA A 12 -2.52 -20.81 18.58
N SER A 13 -2.29 -22.03 19.08
CA SER A 13 -1.53 -22.27 20.31
C SER A 13 -0.05 -21.92 20.14
N LEU A 14 0.55 -22.29 18.99
CA LEU A 14 1.92 -21.93 18.66
C LEU A 14 2.08 -20.42 18.50
N ASN A 15 1.17 -19.77 17.78
CA ASN A 15 1.18 -18.32 17.63
C ASN A 15 1.12 -17.62 19.01
N ALA A 16 0.21 -18.03 19.89
CA ALA A 16 0.11 -17.47 21.24
C ALA A 16 1.37 -17.72 22.10
N LEU A 17 1.95 -18.92 22.01
CA LEU A 17 3.19 -19.27 22.72
C LEU A 17 4.35 -18.39 22.25
N PHE A 18 4.58 -18.33 20.94
CA PHE A 18 5.69 -17.58 20.37
C PHE A 18 5.53 -16.07 20.48
N SER A 19 4.31 -15.53 20.42
CA SER A 19 4.06 -14.11 20.73
C SER A 19 4.47 -13.75 22.16
N ASN A 20 4.11 -14.58 23.14
CA ASN A 20 4.51 -14.34 24.53
C ASN A 20 6.01 -14.57 24.75
N TRP A 21 6.60 -15.55 24.08
CA TRP A 21 8.02 -15.84 24.18
C TRP A 21 8.85 -14.72 23.55
N MET A 22 8.50 -14.26 22.34
CA MET A 22 9.19 -13.18 21.63
C MET A 22 9.24 -11.89 22.47
N ILE A 23 8.19 -11.59 23.24
CA ILE A 23 8.16 -10.45 24.17
C ILE A 23 9.18 -10.58 25.31
N ARG A 24 9.48 -11.79 25.78
CA ARG A 24 10.33 -12.04 26.96
C ARG A 24 11.79 -12.32 26.60
N ASP A 25 12.00 -13.09 25.55
CA ASP A 25 13.30 -13.56 25.09
C ASP A 25 13.25 -13.73 23.55
N PRO A 26 13.42 -12.63 22.80
CA PRO A 26 13.28 -12.64 21.35
C PRO A 26 14.34 -13.50 20.66
N ASP A 27 15.56 -13.60 21.22
CA ASP A 27 16.64 -14.38 20.63
C ASP A 27 16.35 -15.88 20.72
N ALA A 28 15.96 -16.37 21.90
CA ALA A 28 15.58 -17.76 22.06
C ALA A 28 14.32 -18.11 21.25
N ALA A 29 13.33 -17.21 21.20
CA ALA A 29 12.13 -17.40 20.41
C ALA A 29 12.44 -17.51 18.91
N GLN A 30 13.30 -16.64 18.35
CA GLN A 30 13.72 -16.72 16.95
C GLN A 30 14.48 -18.02 16.63
N LEU A 31 15.41 -18.42 17.50
CA LEU A 31 16.13 -19.70 17.35
C LEU A 31 15.18 -20.90 17.39
N ALA A 32 14.12 -20.85 18.20
CA ALA A 32 13.11 -21.89 18.27
C ALA A 32 12.15 -21.87 17.06
N LEU A 33 11.71 -20.69 16.60
CA LEU A 33 10.89 -20.54 15.38
C LEU A 33 11.59 -21.15 14.17
N ALA A 34 12.90 -20.95 14.06
CA ALA A 34 13.66 -21.45 12.93
C ALA A 34 13.79 -22.99 12.89
N LYS A 35 13.48 -23.68 14.00
CA LYS A 35 13.40 -25.14 14.08
C LYS A 35 12.04 -25.70 13.65
N ILE A 36 11.03 -24.86 13.40
CA ILE A 36 9.75 -25.31 12.85
C ILE A 36 10.00 -25.73 11.40
N THR A 37 9.81 -27.02 11.10
CA THR A 37 10.06 -27.61 9.78
C THR A 37 8.95 -27.29 8.78
N ASP A 38 7.71 -27.17 9.26
CA ASP A 38 6.59 -26.75 8.41
C ASP A 38 6.73 -25.26 8.08
N ARG A 39 6.88 -24.97 6.78
CA ARG A 39 7.15 -23.62 6.29
C ARG A 39 6.00 -22.66 6.57
N GLY A 40 4.76 -23.05 6.23
CA GLY A 40 3.60 -22.17 6.36
C GLY A 40 3.31 -21.84 7.82
N LEU A 41 3.43 -22.85 8.70
CA LEU A 41 3.35 -22.67 10.14
C LEU A 41 4.46 -21.77 10.66
N ARG A 42 5.72 -21.98 10.25
CA ARG A 42 6.85 -21.13 10.65
C ARG A 42 6.66 -19.67 10.22
N GLU A 43 6.25 -19.42 8.97
CA GLU A 43 6.02 -18.08 8.43
C GLU A 43 4.90 -17.38 9.21
N SER A 44 3.73 -18.03 9.33
CA SER A 44 2.59 -17.49 10.08
C SER A 44 2.92 -17.23 11.56
N THR A 45 3.56 -18.19 12.23
CA THR A 45 3.96 -18.03 13.65
C THR A 45 5.03 -16.95 13.83
N THR A 46 5.99 -16.85 12.90
CA THR A 46 6.99 -15.76 12.93
C THR A 46 6.32 -14.40 12.77
N HIS A 47 5.41 -14.27 11.81
CA HIS A 47 4.67 -13.02 11.58
C HIS A 47 3.88 -12.60 12.83
N THR A 48 3.06 -13.50 13.39
CA THR A 48 2.27 -13.20 14.60
C THR A 48 3.15 -12.89 15.83
N ALA A 49 4.27 -13.60 15.99
CA ALA A 49 5.20 -13.35 17.10
C ALA A 49 5.89 -11.99 16.97
N MET A 50 6.29 -11.60 15.75
CA MET A 50 6.90 -10.31 15.47
C MET A 50 5.91 -9.16 15.62
N GLN A 51 4.65 -9.31 15.19
CA GLN A 51 3.61 -8.30 15.45
C GLN A 51 3.42 -8.06 16.96
N ALA A 52 3.40 -9.12 17.77
CA ALA A 52 3.29 -8.99 19.22
C ALA A 52 4.50 -8.29 19.84
N TYR A 53 5.70 -8.55 19.34
CA TYR A 53 6.92 -7.89 19.78
C TYR A 53 6.98 -6.42 19.35
N LEU A 54 6.56 -6.12 18.11
CA LEU A 54 6.47 -4.78 17.54
C LEU A 54 5.63 -3.82 18.41
N LEU A 55 4.53 -4.31 18.99
CA LEU A 55 3.67 -3.52 19.87
C LEU A 55 4.36 -3.07 21.17
N ARG A 56 5.43 -3.74 21.60
CA ARG A 56 6.15 -3.42 22.85
C ARG A 56 7.53 -2.81 22.60
N HIS A 57 8.20 -3.23 21.54
CA HIS A 57 9.58 -2.89 21.23
C HIS A 57 9.71 -2.44 19.76
N PRO A 58 9.00 -1.39 19.32
CA PRO A 58 8.86 -1.08 17.89
C PRO A 58 10.19 -0.83 17.18
N ARG A 59 11.13 -0.14 17.84
CA ARG A 59 12.47 0.11 17.31
C ARG A 59 13.26 -1.19 17.13
N GLU A 60 13.36 -2.00 18.18
CA GLU A 60 14.11 -3.27 18.13
C GLU A 60 13.46 -4.27 17.16
N ALA A 61 12.13 -4.32 17.12
CA ALA A 61 11.36 -5.16 16.21
C ALA A 61 11.61 -4.79 14.75
N PHE A 62 11.60 -3.50 14.40
CA PHE A 62 11.87 -3.04 13.04
C PHE A 62 13.25 -3.51 12.55
N GLU A 63 14.30 -3.30 13.34
CA GLU A 63 15.66 -3.75 13.00
C GLU A 63 15.70 -5.28 12.83
N ARG A 64 15.09 -6.04 13.76
CA ARG A 64 15.02 -7.51 13.66
C ARG A 64 14.27 -8.00 12.41
N ILE A 65 13.14 -7.37 12.06
CA ILE A 65 12.30 -7.77 10.92
C ILE A 65 13.04 -7.56 9.59
N ILE A 66 13.82 -6.48 9.49
CA ILE A 66 14.66 -6.21 8.31
C ILE A 66 15.74 -7.28 8.16
N GLU A 67 16.31 -7.76 9.27
CA GLU A 67 17.38 -8.77 9.30
C GLU A 67 16.88 -10.22 9.27
N LEU A 68 15.56 -10.48 9.26
CA LEU A 68 15.07 -11.85 9.11
C LEU A 68 15.67 -12.50 7.84
N PRO A 69 16.01 -13.79 7.82
CA PRO A 69 16.46 -14.44 6.60
C PRO A 69 15.31 -14.50 5.58
N LYS A 70 15.61 -14.48 4.28
CA LYS A 70 14.61 -14.85 3.27
C LYS A 70 14.35 -16.35 3.37
N TYR A 71 13.08 -16.75 3.42
CA TYR A 71 12.72 -18.15 3.17
C TYR A 71 12.79 -18.37 1.66
N VAL A 72 13.96 -18.81 1.18
CA VAL A 72 14.15 -19.13 -0.24
C VAL A 72 13.31 -20.37 -0.56
N ALA A 73 12.52 -20.28 -1.63
CA ALA A 73 11.90 -21.43 -2.26
C ALA A 73 12.83 -21.89 -3.38
N TYR A 74 13.36 -23.11 -3.31
CA TYR A 74 14.12 -23.68 -4.43
C TYR A 74 13.17 -24.34 -5.44
N VAL A 75 13.45 -24.11 -6.72
CA VAL A 75 12.85 -24.80 -7.86
C VAL A 75 13.91 -25.76 -8.40
N TYR A 76 13.63 -27.06 -8.47
CA TYR A 76 14.55 -28.00 -9.12
C TYR A 76 14.45 -27.90 -10.65
N SER A 77 15.53 -28.29 -11.33
CA SER A 77 15.69 -28.27 -12.79
C SER A 77 14.72 -29.16 -13.58
N ASP A 78 13.90 -29.97 -12.91
CA ASP A 78 12.88 -30.85 -13.52
C ASP A 78 11.44 -30.31 -13.38
N GLY A 79 11.26 -29.13 -12.78
CA GLY A 79 9.96 -28.50 -12.57
C GLY A 79 9.16 -29.08 -11.38
N SER A 80 9.73 -30.01 -10.60
CA SER A 80 9.09 -30.54 -9.40
C SER A 80 9.56 -29.81 -8.13
N SER A 81 8.64 -29.49 -7.23
CA SER A 81 8.95 -28.84 -5.95
C SER A 81 8.92 -29.87 -4.82
N ILE A 82 10.02 -30.03 -4.09
CA ILE A 82 10.02 -30.69 -2.78
C ILE A 82 10.88 -29.89 -1.81
N ASN A 83 10.40 -29.75 -0.58
CA ASN A 83 11.01 -29.02 0.53
C ASN A 83 12.51 -29.35 0.74
N ALA A 84 13.37 -28.32 0.72
CA ALA A 84 14.72 -28.38 1.29
C ALA A 84 15.09 -27.07 2.03
N ASP A 85 14.67 -27.04 3.30
CA ASP A 85 15.38 -26.73 4.57
C ASP A 85 16.40 -25.54 4.68
N PRO A 86 17.12 -25.37 5.82
CA PRO A 86 16.92 -24.24 6.72
C PRO A 86 18.15 -23.30 6.74
N PHE A 87 17.94 -21.99 6.80
CA PHE A 87 18.97 -20.95 7.07
C PHE A 87 19.88 -20.44 5.92
N ALA A 88 19.61 -20.67 4.64
CA ALA A 88 20.47 -20.11 3.58
C ALA A 88 20.19 -18.63 3.26
N GLU A 89 20.95 -17.72 3.89
CA GLU A 89 21.51 -16.55 3.23
C GLU A 89 22.96 -16.88 2.84
N SER A 90 23.18 -17.20 1.57
CA SER A 90 24.48 -16.99 0.93
C SER A 90 24.33 -15.78 0.02
N ASP A 91 24.39 -14.58 0.59
CA ASP A 91 24.61 -13.36 -0.19
C ASP A 91 26.07 -13.39 -0.67
N PRO A 92 26.35 -13.01 -1.92
CA PRO A 92 27.03 -11.72 -2.00
C PRO A 92 26.74 -11.01 -3.34
N SER A 93 25.77 -10.10 -3.36
CA SER A 93 25.38 -9.23 -4.49
C SER A 93 24.87 -9.95 -5.74
N GLU A 94 23.82 -9.42 -6.37
CA GLU A 94 23.36 -9.85 -7.71
C GLU A 94 22.73 -11.28 -7.79
N GLU A 95 21.66 -11.40 -8.57
CA GLU A 95 21.17 -12.66 -9.17
C GLU A 95 20.93 -13.89 -8.26
N ALA A 96 19.77 -13.91 -7.57
CA ALA A 96 19.05 -15.17 -7.45
C ALA A 96 18.30 -15.39 -8.78
N GLU A 97 18.96 -16.09 -9.70
CA GLU A 97 18.41 -17.04 -10.69
C GLU A 97 17.06 -16.67 -11.32
N ILE A 98 17.14 -16.23 -12.58
CA ILE A 98 16.01 -16.00 -13.48
C ILE A 98 15.18 -17.28 -13.58
N ILE A 99 13.94 -17.23 -13.08
CA ILE A 99 12.87 -18.04 -13.65
C ILE A 99 12.34 -17.21 -14.83
N GLU A 100 12.69 -17.60 -16.05
CA GLU A 100 12.17 -16.95 -17.26
C GLU A 100 10.65 -17.13 -17.24
N VAL A 101 9.94 -16.06 -16.93
CA VAL A 101 8.52 -15.90 -17.19
C VAL A 101 8.47 -14.96 -18.38
N ASP A 102 7.96 -15.46 -19.52
CA ASP A 102 7.84 -14.71 -20.78
C ASP A 102 7.48 -13.23 -20.55
N GLU A 103 8.39 -12.34 -20.95
CA GLU A 103 8.33 -10.88 -20.75
C GLU A 103 7.31 -10.18 -21.67
N GLU A 104 6.11 -10.73 -21.88
CA GLU A 104 5.16 -10.15 -22.83
C GLU A 104 4.14 -9.16 -22.23
N ASP A 105 4.22 -8.78 -20.94
CA ASP A 105 3.21 -7.88 -20.36
C ASP A 105 3.68 -6.97 -19.19
N SER A 106 4.83 -6.29 -19.34
CA SER A 106 5.45 -5.47 -18.28
C SER A 106 4.95 -4.01 -18.17
N ASN A 107 3.83 -3.63 -18.80
CA ASN A 107 3.30 -2.26 -18.77
C ASN A 107 2.25 -1.99 -17.67
N TYR A 108 2.39 -2.64 -16.50
CA TYR A 108 1.50 -2.42 -15.35
C TYR A 108 2.11 -1.47 -14.32
N PRO A 109 1.49 -0.30 -14.05
CA PRO A 109 2.05 0.75 -13.19
C PRO A 109 1.83 0.45 -11.71
N LEU A 110 2.79 -0.23 -11.08
CA LEU A 110 2.75 -0.80 -9.72
C LEU A 110 1.55 -1.68 -9.42
N PRO A 111 1.75 -2.85 -8.81
CA PRO A 111 0.71 -3.87 -8.85
C PRO A 111 -0.19 -3.77 -7.62
N ASP A 112 -1.46 -4.12 -7.79
CA ASP A 112 -2.36 -4.62 -6.72
C ASP A 112 -1.75 -5.77 -5.89
N ARG A 113 -0.52 -6.23 -6.19
CA ARG A 113 0.27 -7.19 -5.42
C ARG A 113 0.61 -6.72 -4.00
N PHE A 114 0.43 -5.45 -3.64
CA PHE A 114 0.48 -5.07 -2.21
C PHE A 114 -0.78 -5.49 -1.43
N CYS A 115 -1.85 -5.93 -2.12
CA CYS A 115 -3.15 -6.23 -1.52
C CYS A 115 -3.72 -7.61 -1.91
N TYR A 116 -3.04 -8.41 -2.74
CA TYR A 116 -3.51 -9.74 -3.16
C TYR A 116 -2.95 -10.86 -2.27
N THR A 117 -3.84 -11.49 -1.51
CA THR A 117 -3.55 -12.53 -0.49
C THR A 117 -3.35 -13.95 -1.05
N ASP A 118 -3.48 -14.18 -2.36
CA ASP A 118 -3.65 -15.54 -2.89
C ASP A 118 -2.34 -16.27 -3.29
N ARG A 119 -1.16 -15.69 -3.03
CA ARG A 119 0.14 -16.40 -3.13
C ARG A 119 0.99 -16.12 -1.88
N GLY A 120 0.66 -16.83 -0.80
CA GLY A 120 1.11 -16.59 0.58
C GLY A 120 2.50 -17.11 0.90
N GLY A 121 3.52 -16.25 0.85
CA GLY A 121 4.83 -16.56 1.44
C GLY A 121 5.85 -15.44 1.31
N SER A 122 5.87 -14.72 0.19
CA SER A 122 6.76 -13.55 0.01
C SER A 122 6.10 -12.22 0.40
N HIS A 123 4.78 -12.13 0.33
CA HIS A 123 4.01 -10.93 0.66
C HIS A 123 4.03 -10.63 2.17
N ASP A 124 3.89 -11.66 3.00
CA ASP A 124 3.78 -11.55 4.47
C ASP A 124 4.98 -10.84 5.11
N ARG A 125 6.17 -10.94 4.49
CA ARG A 125 7.37 -10.30 5.03
C ARG A 125 7.48 -8.82 4.65
N LEU A 126 7.18 -8.46 3.40
CA LEU A 126 7.18 -7.04 3.00
C LEU A 126 6.06 -6.29 3.73
N GLU A 127 4.93 -6.95 3.94
CA GLU A 127 3.85 -6.47 4.80
C GLU A 127 4.34 -6.25 6.22
N LEU A 128 4.98 -7.24 6.85
CA LEU A 128 5.52 -7.09 8.21
C LEU A 128 6.57 -5.96 8.31
N ILE A 129 7.41 -5.77 7.29
CA ILE A 129 8.36 -4.64 7.22
C ILE A 129 7.59 -3.30 7.16
N SER A 130 6.56 -3.22 6.33
CA SER A 130 5.70 -2.03 6.20
C SER A 130 4.97 -1.72 7.52
N GLU A 131 4.38 -2.73 8.17
CA GLU A 131 3.73 -2.58 9.49
C GLU A 131 4.71 -2.12 10.58
N ALA A 132 5.92 -2.68 10.58
CA ALA A 132 6.96 -2.31 11.51
C ALA A 132 7.42 -0.86 11.31
N ALA A 133 7.62 -0.46 10.05
CA ALA A 133 7.95 0.92 9.72
C ALA A 133 6.83 1.89 10.09
N ALA A 134 5.57 1.51 9.87
CA ALA A 134 4.41 2.32 10.26
C ALA A 134 4.33 2.51 11.78
N SER A 135 4.50 1.42 12.53
CA SER A 135 4.52 1.47 14.00
C SER A 135 5.66 2.33 14.54
N LEU A 136 6.85 2.23 13.92
CA LEU A 136 7.98 3.07 14.28
C LEU A 136 7.74 4.54 13.95
N ALA A 137 7.14 4.83 12.79
CA ALA A 137 6.85 6.20 12.37
C ALA A 137 5.74 6.88 13.18
N ILE A 138 4.80 6.12 13.75
CA ILE A 138 3.85 6.66 14.73
C ILE A 138 4.56 7.22 15.97
N LEU A 139 5.74 6.69 16.32
CA LEU A 139 6.51 7.12 17.49
C LEU A 139 7.61 8.12 17.15
N GLU A 140 8.21 7.99 15.97
CA GLU A 140 9.45 8.70 15.61
C GLU A 140 9.31 9.64 14.41
N GLY A 141 8.15 9.64 13.72
CA GLY A 141 7.90 10.47 12.53
C GLY A 141 9.01 10.34 11.49
N LYS A 142 9.67 11.46 11.17
CA LYS A 142 10.77 11.53 10.19
C LYS A 142 11.92 10.56 10.48
N ALA A 143 12.26 10.33 11.73
CA ALA A 143 13.40 9.46 12.04
C ALA A 143 13.16 8.00 11.60
N ALA A 144 11.91 7.53 11.60
CA ALA A 144 11.55 6.22 11.03
C ALA A 144 11.73 6.18 9.51
N TRP A 145 11.38 7.27 8.82
CA TRP A 145 11.63 7.42 7.38
C TRP A 145 13.13 7.35 7.07
N ASP A 146 13.95 8.10 7.81
CA ASP A 146 15.40 8.14 7.59
C ASP A 146 16.03 6.74 7.78
N ARG A 147 15.54 5.96 8.76
CA ARG A 147 15.93 4.55 8.95
C ARG A 147 15.49 3.68 7.78
N ALA A 148 14.24 3.80 7.34
CA ALA A 148 13.73 3.05 6.20
C ALA A 148 14.55 3.32 4.92
N ALA A 149 14.90 4.58 4.67
CA ALA A 149 15.72 5.00 3.53
C ALA A 149 17.14 4.40 3.55
N ALA A 150 17.69 4.11 4.73
CA ALA A 150 19.02 3.51 4.89
C ALA A 150 19.09 2.01 4.56
N ILE A 151 17.94 1.34 4.36
CA ILE A 151 17.90 -0.09 4.04
C ILE A 151 18.54 -0.33 2.67
N LYS A 152 19.57 -1.18 2.61
CA LYS A 152 20.31 -1.47 1.35
C LYS A 152 19.45 -2.18 0.32
N ASN A 153 18.67 -3.19 0.74
CA ASN A 153 17.82 -3.96 -0.16
C ASN A 153 16.64 -3.11 -0.65
N LYS A 154 16.56 -2.85 -1.96
CA LYS A 154 15.54 -1.98 -2.58
C LYS A 154 14.10 -2.38 -2.25
N ASN A 155 13.76 -3.68 -2.27
CA ASN A 155 12.39 -4.13 -2.02
C ASN A 155 11.99 -3.94 -0.54
N LYS A 156 12.88 -4.30 0.39
CA LYS A 156 12.68 -4.04 1.83
C LYS A 156 12.56 -2.53 2.10
N ARG A 157 13.43 -1.72 1.46
CA ARG A 157 13.42 -0.26 1.55
C ARG A 157 12.09 0.34 1.08
N SER A 158 11.62 0.00 -0.12
CA SER A 158 10.35 0.54 -0.63
C SER A 158 9.15 0.17 0.27
N ALA A 159 9.11 -1.07 0.79
CA ALA A 159 8.07 -1.48 1.74
C ALA A 159 8.15 -0.68 3.05
N ALA A 160 9.35 -0.53 3.61
CA ALA A 160 9.56 0.25 4.84
C ALA A 160 9.21 1.74 4.65
N LEU A 161 9.59 2.36 3.52
CA LEU A 161 9.26 3.76 3.23
C LEU A 161 7.75 3.98 3.13
N GLY A 162 7.04 3.04 2.49
CA GLY A 162 5.58 3.10 2.37
C GLY A 162 4.90 3.01 3.73
N GLY A 163 5.35 2.06 4.56
CA GLY A 163 4.89 1.92 5.93
C GLY A 163 5.20 3.13 6.80
N ALA A 164 6.44 3.63 6.76
CA ALA A 164 6.86 4.80 7.53
C ALA A 164 6.04 6.04 7.19
N LEU A 165 5.81 6.31 5.90
CA LEU A 165 4.95 7.43 5.50
C LEU A 165 3.51 7.25 5.99
N ALA A 166 2.94 6.05 5.90
CA ALA A 166 1.60 5.77 6.40
C ALA A 166 1.48 5.99 7.91
N GLY A 167 2.43 5.50 8.69
CA GLY A 167 2.47 5.69 10.15
C GLY A 167 2.64 7.15 10.54
N TRP A 168 3.52 7.89 9.85
CA TRP A 168 3.74 9.30 10.10
C TRP A 168 2.48 10.13 9.82
N LEU A 169 1.74 9.85 8.74
CA LEU A 169 0.47 10.52 8.42
C LEU A 169 -0.61 10.31 9.50
N ILE A 170 -0.58 9.19 10.21
CA ILE A 170 -1.49 8.94 11.35
C ILE A 170 -1.14 9.85 12.52
N PHE A 171 0.15 9.95 12.86
CA PHE A 171 0.67 10.71 14.00
C PHE A 171 0.67 12.23 13.76
N ASP A 172 1.30 12.68 12.68
CA ASP A 172 1.40 14.09 12.29
C ASP A 172 1.14 14.24 10.78
N LEU A 173 -0.14 14.44 10.45
CA LEU A 173 -0.61 14.53 9.07
C LEU A 173 -0.02 15.74 8.33
N GLU A 174 0.09 16.89 9.00
CA GLU A 174 0.53 18.13 8.34
C GLU A 174 2.02 18.09 8.03
N GLU A 175 2.84 17.65 8.99
CA GLU A 175 4.29 17.50 8.79
C GLU A 175 4.58 16.46 7.70
N ALA A 176 3.96 15.28 7.78
CA ALA A 176 4.16 14.21 6.80
C ALA A 176 3.69 14.60 5.38
N ALA A 177 2.56 15.32 5.27
CA ALA A 177 2.06 15.80 3.98
C ALA A 177 2.98 16.88 3.38
N SER A 178 3.51 17.79 4.21
CA SER A 178 4.49 18.79 3.79
C SER A 178 5.78 18.14 3.31
N PHE A 179 6.30 17.18 4.09
CA PHE A 179 7.46 16.38 3.72
C PHE A 179 7.26 15.65 2.39
N ALA A 180 6.10 15.02 2.19
CA ALA A 180 5.79 14.32 0.94
C ALA A 180 5.69 15.25 -0.26
N ALA A 181 5.09 16.43 -0.11
CA ALA A 181 5.03 17.42 -1.19
C ALA A 181 6.43 17.89 -1.60
N ALA A 182 7.29 18.17 -0.62
CA ALA A 182 8.68 18.54 -0.87
C ALA A 182 9.44 17.42 -1.60
N GLY A 183 9.31 16.17 -1.12
CA GLY A 183 9.95 14.98 -1.70
C GLY A 183 9.50 14.65 -3.13
N ILE A 184 8.25 14.97 -3.46
CA ILE A 184 7.72 14.86 -4.82
C ILE A 184 8.28 15.99 -5.69
N ALA A 185 8.24 17.23 -5.23
CA ALA A 185 8.63 18.39 -6.01
C ALA A 185 10.14 18.42 -6.33
N ASN A 186 10.98 17.89 -5.44
CA ASN A 186 12.43 17.83 -5.62
C ASN A 186 12.94 16.47 -6.13
N HIS A 187 12.04 15.54 -6.47
CA HIS A 187 12.35 14.17 -6.89
C HIS A 187 13.16 13.33 -5.87
N SER A 188 13.24 13.75 -4.60
CA SER A 188 14.08 13.05 -3.59
C SER A 188 13.52 11.69 -3.17
N PHE A 189 12.30 11.35 -3.58
CA PHE A 189 11.70 10.04 -3.36
C PHE A 189 12.11 8.97 -4.37
N GLU A 190 12.71 9.36 -5.51
CA GLU A 190 13.13 8.42 -6.54
C GLU A 190 14.31 7.55 -6.08
N ASP A 191 15.30 8.14 -5.40
CA ASP A 191 16.54 7.48 -4.99
C ASP A 191 16.34 6.46 -3.82
N PRO A 192 15.49 6.71 -2.80
CA PRO A 192 15.18 5.69 -1.80
C PRO A 192 13.99 4.81 -2.21
N GLY A 193 12.95 5.33 -2.85
CA GLY A 193 11.68 4.61 -3.07
C GLY A 193 11.55 3.92 -4.43
N GLY A 194 12.31 4.36 -5.43
CA GLY A 194 12.13 4.00 -6.84
C GLY A 194 11.18 4.94 -7.60
N PRO A 195 11.11 4.81 -8.94
CA PRO A 195 10.42 5.77 -9.81
C PRO A 195 8.91 5.87 -9.58
N ASP A 196 8.29 4.81 -9.05
CA ASP A 196 6.85 4.81 -8.81
C ASP A 196 6.44 5.29 -7.40
N PHE A 197 7.41 5.43 -6.48
CA PHE A 197 7.14 5.83 -5.11
C PHE A 197 6.45 7.21 -5.01
N PRO A 198 6.83 8.25 -5.79
CA PRO A 198 6.13 9.53 -5.78
C PRO A 198 4.62 9.40 -6.05
N ASN A 199 4.21 8.51 -6.96
CA ASN A 199 2.79 8.26 -7.25
C ASN A 199 2.08 7.54 -6.10
N PHE A 200 2.75 6.58 -5.45
CA PHE A 200 2.25 5.96 -4.23
C PHE A 200 2.05 7.00 -3.12
N ALA A 201 3.07 7.82 -2.84
CA ALA A 201 3.03 8.87 -1.81
C ALA A 201 1.91 9.88 -2.08
N ALA A 202 1.77 10.36 -3.32
CA ALA A 202 0.71 11.28 -3.72
C ALA A 202 -0.69 10.72 -3.40
N ARG A 203 -0.95 9.46 -3.75
CA ARG A 203 -2.24 8.80 -3.47
C ARG A 203 -2.46 8.62 -1.96
N LEU A 204 -1.44 8.18 -1.24
CA LEU A 204 -1.54 7.91 0.20
C LEU A 204 -1.84 9.18 1.00
N VAL A 205 -1.12 10.28 0.73
CA VAL A 205 -1.33 11.57 1.41
C VAL A 205 -2.70 12.14 1.05
N SER A 206 -3.07 12.13 -0.23
CA SER A 206 -4.38 12.62 -0.69
C SER A 206 -5.54 11.87 -0.03
N LYS A 207 -5.43 10.55 0.11
CA LYS A 207 -6.43 9.73 0.81
C LYS A 207 -6.55 10.14 2.27
N ASN A 208 -5.43 10.25 2.99
CA ASN A 208 -5.44 10.58 4.43
C ASN A 208 -5.96 12.01 4.68
N LEU A 209 -5.53 12.99 3.89
CA LEU A 209 -6.07 14.35 3.95
C LEU A 209 -7.57 14.34 3.66
N ALA A 210 -8.03 13.69 2.58
CA ALA A 210 -9.44 13.68 2.22
C ALA A 210 -10.33 12.98 3.27
N GLN A 211 -9.79 11.99 3.99
CA GLN A 211 -10.50 11.37 5.11
C GLN A 211 -10.75 12.36 6.26
N ARG A 212 -9.90 13.37 6.47
CA ARG A 212 -10.07 14.37 7.53
C ARG A 212 -10.72 15.65 7.02
N ASP A 213 -10.15 16.25 5.99
CA ASP A 213 -10.58 17.48 5.34
C ASP A 213 -10.37 17.41 3.82
N PHE A 214 -11.46 17.26 3.09
CA PHE A 214 -11.42 17.21 1.63
C PHE A 214 -10.90 18.50 0.99
N LYS A 215 -11.18 19.69 1.56
CA LYS A 215 -10.68 20.95 1.01
C LYS A 215 -9.16 21.05 1.16
N GLN A 216 -8.65 20.67 2.33
CA GLN A 216 -7.22 20.59 2.56
C GLN A 216 -6.53 19.61 1.59
N ALA A 217 -7.17 18.46 1.32
CA ALA A 217 -6.67 17.48 0.35
C ALA A 217 -6.56 18.07 -1.06
N ILE A 218 -7.60 18.76 -1.55
CA ILE A 218 -7.58 19.40 -2.87
C ILE A 218 -6.48 20.48 -2.94
N ALA A 219 -6.41 21.36 -1.95
CA ALA A 219 -5.38 22.40 -1.89
C ALA A 219 -3.96 21.80 -1.89
N TRP A 220 -3.74 20.71 -1.16
CA TRP A 220 -2.47 20.00 -1.14
C TRP A 220 -2.11 19.41 -2.51
N VAL A 221 -3.06 18.76 -3.19
CA VAL A 221 -2.78 18.16 -4.50
C VAL A 221 -2.59 19.23 -5.58
N GLU A 222 -3.33 20.33 -5.54
CA GLU A 222 -3.17 21.46 -6.48
C GLU A 222 -1.78 22.09 -6.38
N ALA A 223 -1.17 22.06 -5.19
CA ALA A 223 0.20 22.53 -4.97
C ALA A 223 1.29 21.60 -5.55
N LEU A 224 0.97 20.33 -5.87
CA LEU A 224 1.92 19.43 -6.54
C LEU A 224 2.20 19.88 -7.97
N PRO A 225 3.35 19.57 -8.58
CA PRO A 225 3.60 19.83 -9.99
C PRO A 225 2.50 19.27 -10.90
N ALA A 226 2.15 20.00 -11.97
CA ALA A 226 1.16 19.54 -12.92
C ALA A 226 1.57 18.22 -13.59
N GLY A 227 0.60 17.35 -13.87
CA GLY A 227 0.80 16.07 -14.53
C GLY A 227 0.29 14.88 -13.72
N ARG A 228 0.85 13.70 -13.99
CA ARG A 228 0.33 12.41 -13.50
C ARG A 228 0.19 12.31 -11.98
N LEU A 229 1.10 12.90 -11.21
CA LEU A 229 1.09 12.85 -9.74
C LEU A 229 -0.08 13.67 -9.16
N ARG A 230 -0.25 14.90 -9.66
CA ARG A 230 -1.40 15.75 -9.34
C ARG A 230 -2.70 15.03 -9.70
N GLU A 231 -2.83 14.54 -10.92
CA GLU A 231 -4.02 13.81 -11.38
C GLU A 231 -4.35 12.59 -10.51
N ALA A 232 -3.34 11.79 -10.14
CA ALA A 232 -3.52 10.65 -9.25
C ALA A 232 -4.00 11.06 -7.86
N GLY A 233 -3.40 12.12 -7.30
CA GLY A 233 -3.79 12.66 -5.99
C GLY A 233 -5.25 13.08 -5.96
N ILE A 234 -5.71 13.86 -6.96
CA ILE A 234 -7.11 14.31 -6.91
C ILE A 234 -8.06 13.16 -7.16
N LYS A 235 -7.75 12.27 -8.11
CA LYS A 235 -8.57 11.07 -8.32
C LYS A 235 -8.78 10.34 -6.98
N THR A 236 -7.71 10.13 -6.21
CA THR A 236 -7.80 9.50 -4.90
C THR A 236 -8.57 10.32 -3.85
N ALA A 237 -8.38 11.64 -3.79
CA ALA A 237 -9.14 12.51 -2.88
C ALA A 237 -10.65 12.46 -3.19
N ALA A 238 -11.02 12.64 -4.46
CA ALA A 238 -12.40 12.58 -4.93
C ALA A 238 -13.02 11.19 -4.67
N ASP A 239 -12.23 10.13 -4.88
CA ASP A 239 -12.66 8.77 -4.60
C ASP A 239 -13.00 8.53 -3.12
N THR A 240 -12.27 9.21 -2.22
CA THR A 240 -12.38 9.06 -0.77
C THR A 240 -13.61 9.77 -0.18
N ARG A 241 -13.99 10.93 -0.72
CA ARG A 241 -15.11 11.75 -0.24
C ARG A 241 -16.03 12.20 -1.38
N LEU A 242 -16.56 11.24 -2.14
CA LEU A 242 -17.40 11.52 -3.32
C LEU A 242 -18.52 12.54 -3.06
N ASP A 243 -19.24 12.42 -1.93
CA ASP A 243 -20.36 13.32 -1.62
C ASP A 243 -19.89 14.77 -1.40
N GLN A 244 -18.74 14.97 -0.73
CA GLN A 244 -18.18 16.30 -0.55
C GLN A 244 -17.61 16.85 -1.86
N ALA A 245 -16.99 15.98 -2.67
CA ALA A 245 -16.53 16.34 -4.01
C ALA A 245 -17.70 16.84 -4.88
N LEU A 246 -18.85 16.16 -4.85
CA LEU A 246 -20.07 16.60 -5.53
C LEU A 246 -20.58 17.94 -4.99
N GLN A 247 -20.57 18.15 -3.68
CA GLN A 247 -21.01 19.42 -3.08
C GLN A 247 -20.11 20.60 -3.47
N ILE A 248 -18.79 20.41 -3.49
CA ILE A 248 -17.86 21.45 -3.92
C ILE A 248 -18.04 21.72 -5.42
N ALA A 249 -18.10 20.68 -6.24
CA ALA A 249 -18.28 20.82 -7.67
C ALA A 249 -19.60 21.53 -8.03
N ARG A 250 -20.67 21.31 -7.25
CA ARG A 250 -21.95 22.05 -7.34
C ARG A 250 -21.82 23.54 -7.03
N LYS A 251 -20.94 23.92 -6.10
CA LYS A 251 -20.81 25.30 -5.60
C LYS A 251 -19.78 26.11 -6.37
N GLU A 252 -18.68 25.48 -6.79
CA GLU A 252 -17.46 26.18 -7.17
C GLU A 252 -17.12 26.07 -8.65
N ALA A 253 -17.89 25.33 -9.46
CA ALA A 253 -17.77 25.29 -10.93
C ALA A 253 -16.34 25.54 -11.43
N SER A 254 -15.41 24.65 -11.04
CA SER A 254 -13.99 24.86 -11.31
C SER A 254 -13.77 25.14 -12.80
N PRO A 255 -13.13 26.26 -13.19
CA PRO A 255 -12.93 26.64 -14.59
C PRO A 255 -12.23 25.56 -15.43
N ASP A 256 -11.39 24.75 -14.76
CA ASP A 256 -10.55 23.75 -15.42
C ASP A 256 -11.28 22.40 -15.60
N GLY A 257 -12.48 22.24 -15.01
CA GLY A 257 -13.44 21.17 -15.34
C GLY A 257 -13.06 19.73 -14.96
N TRP A 258 -11.83 19.47 -14.54
CA TRP A 258 -11.30 18.10 -14.40
C TRP A 258 -11.75 17.37 -13.12
N VAL A 259 -12.07 18.09 -12.03
CA VAL A 259 -12.75 17.51 -10.85
C VAL A 259 -14.12 16.97 -11.26
N ASN A 260 -14.78 17.64 -12.21
CA ASN A 260 -16.14 17.31 -12.60
C ASN A 260 -16.19 15.93 -13.28
N GLU A 261 -15.30 15.65 -14.24
CA GLU A 261 -15.26 14.39 -14.99
C GLU A 261 -15.08 13.14 -14.09
N LYS A 262 -14.18 13.18 -13.11
CA LYS A 262 -13.92 11.99 -12.26
C LYS A 262 -14.98 11.76 -11.19
N VAL A 263 -15.50 12.84 -10.61
CA VAL A 263 -16.66 12.80 -9.72
C VAL A 263 -17.88 12.26 -10.48
N PHE A 264 -18.02 12.67 -11.74
CA PHE A 264 -19.07 12.27 -12.66
C PHE A 264 -19.07 10.75 -12.94
N GLN A 265 -17.94 10.18 -13.38
CA GLN A 265 -17.82 8.74 -13.67
C GLN A 265 -18.21 7.84 -12.48
N LYS A 266 -17.98 8.31 -11.24
CA LYS A 266 -18.26 7.54 -10.02
C LYS A 266 -19.69 7.71 -9.52
N ALA A 267 -20.23 8.92 -9.55
CA ALA A 267 -21.61 9.19 -9.16
C ALA A 267 -22.60 8.42 -10.06
N GLN A 268 -22.25 8.26 -11.34
CA GLN A 268 -22.99 7.45 -12.32
C GLN A 268 -23.14 5.97 -11.92
N LYS A 269 -22.17 5.38 -11.20
CA LYS A 269 -22.27 3.98 -10.73
C LYS A 269 -23.27 3.80 -9.59
N ARG A 270 -23.72 4.88 -8.94
CA ARG A 270 -24.63 4.82 -7.81
C ARG A 270 -26.03 5.26 -8.20
N GLU A 271 -26.20 6.43 -8.83
CA GLU A 271 -27.51 6.95 -9.27
C GLU A 271 -27.37 7.98 -10.42
N TYR A 272 -28.11 7.82 -11.52
CA TYR A 272 -28.04 8.70 -12.70
C TYR A 272 -28.75 10.07 -12.53
N ALA A 273 -29.85 10.12 -11.77
CA ALA A 273 -30.67 11.33 -11.66
C ALA A 273 -29.96 12.50 -10.92
N PRO A 274 -29.29 12.29 -9.77
CA PRO A 274 -28.57 13.37 -9.07
C PRO A 274 -27.36 13.90 -9.85
N VAL A 275 -26.87 13.09 -10.80
CA VAL A 275 -25.74 13.36 -11.67
C VAL A 275 -26.15 14.25 -12.84
N MET A 276 -27.30 13.98 -13.45
CA MET A 276 -27.90 14.82 -14.48
C MET A 276 -28.29 16.21 -13.97
N GLU A 277 -28.92 16.25 -12.79
CA GLU A 277 -29.29 17.52 -12.14
C GLU A 277 -28.05 18.39 -11.85
N TRP A 278 -26.95 17.76 -11.45
CA TRP A 278 -25.70 18.46 -11.21
C TRP A 278 -25.02 18.92 -12.51
N LEU A 279 -24.92 18.08 -13.55
CA LEU A 279 -24.38 18.52 -14.85
C LEU A 279 -25.15 19.71 -15.42
N ALA A 280 -26.47 19.71 -15.25
CA ALA A 280 -27.32 20.81 -15.70
C ALA A 280 -27.08 22.11 -14.92
N SER A 281 -26.60 22.03 -13.67
CA SER A 281 -26.33 23.20 -12.83
C SER A 281 -24.94 23.81 -13.00
N LEU A 282 -24.02 23.10 -13.67
CA LEU A 282 -22.68 23.62 -13.96
C LEU A 282 -22.72 24.70 -15.07
N PRO A 283 -21.95 25.79 -14.96
CA PRO A 283 -21.68 26.71 -16.07
C PRO A 283 -21.08 25.98 -17.28
N PRO A 284 -21.28 26.49 -18.51
CA PRO A 284 -20.59 25.97 -19.70
C PRO A 284 -19.07 25.94 -19.49
N SER A 285 -18.45 24.77 -19.65
CA SER A 285 -17.00 24.57 -19.53
C SER A 285 -16.59 23.28 -20.24
N LYS A 286 -15.31 23.16 -20.61
CA LYS A 286 -14.79 21.95 -21.27
C LYS A 286 -15.03 20.68 -20.43
N GLY A 287 -14.85 20.74 -19.11
CA GLY A 287 -15.10 19.58 -18.25
C GLY A 287 -16.59 19.23 -18.08
N ARG A 288 -17.50 20.20 -18.20
CA ARG A 288 -18.94 19.91 -18.28
C ARG A 288 -19.26 19.21 -19.60
N ASP A 289 -18.70 19.67 -20.70
CA ASP A 289 -18.93 19.11 -22.03
C ASP A 289 -18.37 17.67 -22.11
N ASP A 290 -17.15 17.45 -21.62
CA ASP A 290 -16.53 16.12 -21.54
C ASP A 290 -17.36 15.16 -20.67
N ALA A 291 -17.85 15.61 -19.52
CA ALA A 291 -18.68 14.80 -18.63
C ALA A 291 -20.08 14.52 -19.19
N THR A 292 -20.65 15.50 -19.91
CA THR A 292 -21.92 15.31 -20.62
C THR A 292 -21.75 14.32 -21.77
N TYR A 293 -20.67 14.44 -22.54
CA TYR A 293 -20.33 13.51 -23.63
C TYR A 293 -20.16 12.06 -23.10
N TRP A 294 -19.41 11.88 -22.02
CA TRP A 294 -19.25 10.57 -21.37
C TRP A 294 -20.56 9.99 -20.85
N LEU A 295 -21.47 10.83 -20.35
CA LEU A 295 -22.79 10.37 -19.90
C LEU A 295 -23.63 9.83 -21.04
N VAL A 296 -23.74 10.61 -22.12
CA VAL A 296 -24.56 10.29 -23.29
C VAL A 296 -24.10 8.96 -23.87
N HIS A 297 -22.80 8.82 -24.10
CA HIS A 297 -22.22 7.59 -24.67
C HIS A 297 -22.47 6.35 -23.81
N LYS A 298 -22.49 6.49 -22.48
CA LYS A 298 -22.72 5.36 -21.58
C LYS A 298 -24.18 5.04 -21.34
N LEU A 299 -25.08 6.01 -21.52
CA LEU A 299 -26.53 5.76 -21.54
C LEU A 299 -26.89 4.98 -22.82
N GLU A 300 -26.26 5.31 -23.94
CA GLU A 300 -26.37 4.56 -25.19
C GLU A 300 -25.92 3.10 -25.03
N ASP A 301 -24.83 2.84 -24.28
CA ASP A 301 -24.37 1.47 -23.97
C ASP A 301 -25.29 0.69 -23.01
N HIS A 302 -26.10 1.39 -22.21
CA HIS A 302 -26.97 0.75 -21.19
C HIS A 302 -28.36 0.39 -21.71
N ASP A 303 -28.76 0.96 -22.86
CA ASP A 303 -30.03 0.72 -23.53
C ASP A 303 -30.00 -0.48 -24.50
N ASP A 304 -28.93 -1.29 -24.50
CA ASP A 304 -28.90 -2.58 -25.20
C ASP A 304 -29.51 -3.68 -24.31
N PRO A 305 -30.75 -4.13 -24.59
CA PRO A 305 -31.44 -5.11 -23.76
C PRO A 305 -30.94 -6.52 -24.11
N SER A 306 -29.97 -7.04 -23.33
CA SER A 306 -29.63 -8.47 -23.31
C SER A 306 -30.60 -9.26 -22.42
#